data_AF-A0A925KGJ8-F1
#
_entry.id   AF-A0A925KGJ8-F1
#
_cell.length_a   1.000
_cell.length_b   1.000
_cell.length_c   1.000
_cell.angle_alpha   90.00
_cell.angle_beta   90.00
_cell.angle_gamma   90.00
#
_symmetry.space_group_name_H-M   'P 1'
#
loop_
_entity.id
_entity.type
_entity.pdbx_description
1 polymer ?
#
loop_
_entity_poly.entity_id
_entity_poly.type
_entity_poly.pdbx_seq_one_letter_code
_entity_poly.pdbx_strand_id
1 'polypeptide(L)'
;TVVDATEEALQADRATGFSFDLATSAALDAAIQRAISVHAQPERWQRLMLRGMAQDFSWDGAARKYVALYEELARLPGRGAGRG
;
A
#
# COMPACT_ATOMS: atom_id res chain seq x y z
N THR A 1 -0.55 -1.52 -1.92
CA THR A 1 -0.46 -0.22 -1.22
C THR A 1 -0.25 0.87 -2.25
N VAL A 2 -0.69 2.10 -2.00
CA VAL A 2 -0.51 3.20 -2.97
C VAL A 2 0.96 3.59 -3.03
N VAL A 3 1.53 3.58 -4.25
CA VAL A 3 2.81 4.23 -4.56
C VAL A 3 2.49 5.55 -5.25
N ASP A 4 2.91 6.66 -4.63
CA ASP A 4 2.62 8.01 -5.13
C ASP A 4 3.14 8.21 -6.56
N ALA A 5 2.38 8.93 -7.36
CA ALA A 5 2.70 9.30 -8.73
C ALA A 5 3.65 10.49 -8.79
N THR A 6 4.80 10.38 -8.13
CA THR A 6 5.93 11.28 -8.39
C THR A 6 6.44 11.03 -9.81
N GLU A 7 7.13 12.01 -10.39
CA GLU A 7 7.65 11.86 -11.75
C GLU A 7 8.64 10.68 -11.84
N GLU A 8 9.43 10.44 -10.79
CA GLU A 8 10.35 9.29 -10.73
C GLU A 8 9.60 7.95 -10.69
N ALA A 9 8.47 7.89 -10.00
CA ALA A 9 7.64 6.69 -9.92
C ALA A 9 6.83 6.43 -11.20
N LEU A 10 6.40 7.49 -11.88
CA LEU A 10 5.77 7.42 -13.19
C LEU A 10 6.76 6.97 -14.27
N GLN A 11 7.97 7.52 -14.28
CA GLN A 11 9.01 7.18 -15.26
C GLN A 11 9.48 5.73 -15.15
N ALA A 12 9.58 5.21 -13.93
CA ALA A 12 9.96 3.83 -13.71
C ALA A 12 8.77 2.86 -13.67
N ASP A 13 7.57 3.33 -13.99
CA ASP A 13 6.36 2.51 -14.08
C ASP A 13 6.06 1.73 -12.78
N ARG A 14 6.20 2.41 -11.64
CA ARG A 14 5.94 1.87 -10.29
C ARG A 14 4.79 2.57 -9.56
N ALA A 15 4.35 3.72 -10.05
CA ALA A 15 3.24 4.47 -9.47
C ALA A 15 1.91 3.71 -9.60
N THR A 16 1.08 3.77 -8.55
CA THR A 16 -0.24 3.11 -8.51
C THR A 16 -1.36 4.01 -8.02
N GLY A 17 -1.09 5.29 -7.73
CA GLY A 17 -2.07 6.25 -7.28
C GLY A 17 -1.42 7.55 -6.79
N PHE A 18 -2.16 8.31 -5.99
CA PHE A 18 -1.71 9.57 -5.42
C PHE A 18 -1.81 9.49 -3.90
N SER A 19 -0.76 9.91 -3.21
CA SER A 19 -0.75 10.02 -1.75
C SER A 19 -0.09 11.31 -1.29
N PHE A 20 -0.25 11.62 -0.02
CA PHE A 20 0.36 12.77 0.62
C PHE A 20 0.62 12.45 2.09
N ASP A 21 1.71 12.98 2.64
CA ASP A 21 2.18 12.59 3.98
C ASP A 21 1.52 13.41 5.08
N LEU A 22 1.48 14.73 4.91
CA LEU A 22 0.90 15.62 5.90
C LEU A 22 -0.63 15.61 5.79
N ALA A 23 -1.32 15.29 6.88
CA ALA A 23 -2.79 15.38 6.95
C ALA A 23 -3.28 16.84 7.04
N THR A 24 -2.92 17.67 6.04
CA THR A 24 -3.27 19.09 5.94
C THR A 24 -4.01 19.36 4.63
N SER A 25 -4.80 20.43 4.62
CA SER A 25 -5.53 20.88 3.43
C SER A 25 -4.58 21.19 2.26
N ALA A 26 -3.44 21.82 2.53
CA ALA A 26 -2.45 22.16 1.52
C ALA A 26 -1.81 20.93 0.86
N ALA A 27 -1.51 19.89 1.64
CA ALA A 27 -0.96 18.65 1.11
C ALA A 27 -1.98 17.87 0.28
N LEU A 28 -3.25 17.87 0.70
CA LEU A 28 -4.35 17.31 -0.07
C LEU A 28 -4.56 18.06 -1.40
N ASP A 29 -4.61 19.39 -1.36
CA ASP A 29 -4.75 20.21 -2.57
C ASP A 29 -3.63 19.93 -3.57
N ALA A 30 -2.38 19.89 -3.10
CA ALA A 30 -1.24 19.52 -3.93
C ALA A 30 -1.37 18.13 -4.55
N ALA A 31 -1.89 17.13 -3.82
CA ALA A 31 -2.13 15.79 -4.36
C ALA A 31 -3.24 15.78 -5.42
N ILE A 32 -4.32 16.54 -5.21
CA ILE A 32 -5.41 16.69 -6.17
C ILE A 32 -4.92 17.35 -7.46
N GLN A 33 -4.12 18.43 -7.37
CA GLN A 33 -3.56 19.09 -8.56
C GLN A 33 -2.66 18.14 -9.37
N ARG A 34 -1.85 17.29 -8.70
CA ARG A 34 -1.08 16.24 -9.40
C ARG A 34 -2.00 15.24 -10.09
N ALA A 35 -3.06 14.80 -9.42
CA ALA A 35 -4.03 13.87 -10.01
C ALA A 35 -4.70 14.44 -11.26
N ILE A 36 -5.13 15.70 -11.23
CA ILE A 36 -5.73 16.40 -12.38
C ILE A 36 -4.74 16.50 -13.54
N SER A 37 -3.49 16.87 -13.26
CA SER A 37 -2.41 17.00 -14.27
C SER A 37 -2.11 15.67 -14.98
N VAL A 38 -2.08 14.56 -14.24
CA VAL A 38 -1.86 13.23 -14.82
C VAL A 38 -3.12 12.72 -15.54
N HIS A 39 -4.31 13.00 -15.02
CA HIS A 39 -5.57 12.64 -15.67
C HIS A 39 -5.72 13.29 -17.06
N ALA A 40 -5.19 14.51 -17.24
CA ALA A 40 -5.13 15.18 -18.54
C ALA A 40 -4.19 14.49 -19.55
N GLN A 41 -3.47 13.43 -19.16
CA GLN A 41 -2.54 12.66 -19.98
C GLN A 41 -3.03 11.20 -20.09
N PRO A 42 -3.89 10.87 -21.08
CA PRO A 42 -4.63 9.61 -21.12
C PRO A 42 -3.76 8.35 -21.03
N GLU A 43 -2.62 8.33 -21.73
CA GLU A 43 -1.69 7.20 -21.70
C GLU A 43 -1.06 7.00 -20.31
N ARG A 44 -0.62 8.09 -19.67
CA ARG A 44 -0.04 8.03 -18.32
C ARG A 44 -1.10 7.60 -17.30
N TRP A 45 -2.31 8.14 -17.42
CA TRP A 45 -3.44 7.79 -16.58
C TRP A 45 -3.81 6.31 -16.70
N GLN A 46 -3.93 5.78 -17.92
CA GLN A 46 -4.28 4.38 -18.16
C GLN A 46 -3.22 3.44 -17.57
N ARG A 47 -1.93 3.71 -17.77
CA ARG A 47 -0.86 2.89 -17.18
C ARG A 47 -0.92 2.86 -15.66
N LEU A 48 -1.10 4.02 -15.03
CA LEU A 48 -1.23 4.13 -13.57
C LEU A 48 -2.42 3.34 -13.05
N MET A 49 -3.59 3.46 -13.69
CA MET A 49 -4.77 2.69 -13.31
C MET A 49 -4.56 1.18 -13.45
N LEU A 50 -4.04 0.72 -14.59
CA LEU A 50 -3.79 -0.71 -14.84
C LEU A 50 -2.78 -1.28 -13.83
N ARG A 51 -1.73 -0.53 -13.49
CA ARG A 51 -0.78 -0.90 -12.44
C ARG A 51 -1.44 -1.05 -11.08
N GLY A 52 -2.32 -0.12 -10.71
CA GLY A 52 -3.11 -0.21 -9.48
C GLY A 52 -4.02 -1.44 -9.47
N MET A 53 -4.72 -1.71 -10.57
CA MET A 53 -5.62 -2.86 -10.72
C MET A 53 -4.89 -4.21 -10.71
N ALA A 54 -3.62 -4.24 -11.11
CA ALA A 54 -2.81 -5.46 -11.11
C ALA A 54 -2.21 -5.80 -9.73
N GLN A 55 -2.37 -4.94 -8.72
CA GLN A 55 -1.90 -5.26 -7.37
C GLN A 55 -2.75 -6.35 -6.73
N ASP A 56 -2.08 -7.31 -6.08
CA ASP A 56 -2.73 -8.31 -5.26
C ASP A 56 -3.12 -7.70 -3.90
N PHE A 57 -4.42 -7.47 -3.72
CA PHE A 57 -5.01 -7.04 -2.46
C PHE A 57 -5.71 -8.18 -1.71
N SER A 58 -5.45 -9.43 -2.10
CA SER A 58 -5.97 -10.60 -1.40
C SER A 58 -5.45 -10.66 0.04
N TRP A 59 -6.23 -11.33 0.89
CA TRP A 59 -5.86 -11.52 2.28
C TRP A 59 -4.83 -12.65 2.47
N ASP A 60 -4.55 -13.46 1.44
CA ASP A 60 -3.73 -14.67 1.52
C ASP A 60 -2.31 -14.39 2.02
N GLY A 61 -1.69 -13.32 1.54
CA GLY A 61 -0.35 -12.91 1.97
C GLY A 61 -0.30 -12.50 3.45
N ALA A 62 -1.32 -11.78 3.92
CA ALA A 62 -1.44 -11.40 5.33
C ALA A 62 -1.78 -12.61 6.20
N ALA A 63 -2.71 -13.47 5.75
CA ALA A 63 -3.13 -14.68 6.43
C ALA A 63 -1.94 -15.59 6.74
N ARG A 64 -1.07 -15.85 5.76
CA ARG A 64 0.14 -16.67 5.96
C ARG A 64 1.05 -16.14 7.06
N LYS A 65 1.19 -14.80 7.18
CA LYS A 65 1.98 -14.17 8.26
C LYS A 65 1.31 -14.36 9.62
N TYR A 66 -0.01 -14.22 9.70
CA TYR A 66 -0.76 -14.47 10.93
C TYR A 66 -0.71 -15.94 11.35
N VAL A 67 -0.86 -16.87 10.41
CA VAL A 67 -0.73 -18.31 10.68
C VAL A 67 0.66 -18.62 11.23
N ALA A 68 1.73 -18.14 10.57
CA ALA A 68 3.09 -18.32 11.06
C ALA A 68 3.29 -17.76 12.47
N LEU A 69 2.78 -16.56 12.76
CA LEU A 69 2.83 -15.95 14.08
C LEU A 69 2.08 -16.79 15.13
N TYR A 70 0.89 -17.29 14.81
CA TYR A 70 0.12 -18.13 15.73
C TYR A 70 0.77 -19.50 15.96
N GLU A 71 1.37 -20.10 14.92
CA GLU A 71 2.15 -21.32 15.09
C GLU A 71 3.37 -21.11 15.98
N GLU A 72 4.07 -19.98 15.84
CA GLU A 72 5.19 -19.62 16.73
C GLU A 72 4.72 -19.51 18.18
N LEU A 73 3.64 -18.75 18.41
CA LEU A 73 3.08 -18.56 19.75
C LEU A 73 2.54 -19.86 20.36
N ALA A 74 1.96 -20.75 19.55
CA ALA A 74 1.46 -22.05 20.00
C ALA A 74 2.59 -23.04 20.36
N ARG A 75 3.78 -22.87 19.78
CA ARG A 75 4.98 -23.67 20.09
C ARG A 75 5.72 -23.18 21.33
N LEU A 76 5.46 -21.96 21.80
CA LEU A 76 6.01 -21.50 23.07
C LEU A 76 5.44 -22.37 24.19
N PRO A 77 6.28 -23.05 24.99
CA PRO A 77 5.80 -23.77 26.16
C PRO A 77 5.07 -22.76 27.04
N GLY A 78 3.79 -23.03 27.33
CA GLY A 78 2.97 -22.16 28.16
C GLY A 78 3.77 -21.81 29.41
N ARG A 79 4.01 -20.50 29.64
CA ARG A 79 4.54 -20.03 30.92
C ARG A 79 3.61 -20.62 31.97
N GLY A 80 4.12 -21.59 32.71
CA GLY A 80 3.34 -22.48 33.55
C GLY A 80 2.40 -21.67 34.44
N ALA A 81 1.11 -21.89 34.24
CA ALA A 81 0.17 -21.77 35.33
C ALA A 81 0.54 -22.84 36.38
N GLY A 82 1.05 -22.41 37.53
CA GLY A 82 1.08 -23.16 38.79
C GLY A 82 2.41 -23.79 39.20
N ARG A 83 2.98 -23.34 40.32
CA ARG A 83 2.77 -23.95 41.66
C ARG A 83 3.77 -23.39 42.68
N GLY A 84 3.28 -23.11 43.89
CA GLY A 84 4.09 -22.93 45.12
C GLY A 84 3.93 -21.58 45.75
#